data_AF-A0A928J2J7-F1
#
_entry.id   AF-A0A928J2J7-F1
#
_cell.length_a   1.000
_cell.length_b   1.000
_cell.length_c   1.000
_cell.angle_alpha   90.00
_cell.angle_beta   90.00
_cell.angle_gamma   90.00
#
_symmetry.space_group_name_H-M   'P 1'
#
loop_
_entity.id
_entity.type
_entity.pdbx_description
1 polymer ?
#
loop_
_entity_poly.entity_id
_entity_poly.type
_entity_poly.pdbx_seq_one_letter_code
_entity_poly.pdbx_strand_id
1 'polypeptide(L)'
;MTTLEDIYYGNICPCNKDTKRGSRMDEIIRLICRNEKCLDTTLDAKQRDTFEKFKECQIELSDLTARQAFTDGFILATRIMVEVMEGMGTTA
;
A
#
# COMPACT_ATOMS: atom_id res chain seq x y z
N MET A 1 9.43 -12.75 -20.66
CA MET A 1 10.00 -12.56 -19.32
C MET A 1 9.15 -13.31 -18.32
N THR A 2 9.76 -13.90 -17.31
CA THR A 2 9.06 -14.49 -16.17
C THR A 2 8.79 -13.41 -15.10
N THR A 3 7.81 -13.64 -14.22
CA THR A 3 7.54 -12.73 -13.08
C THR A 3 8.78 -12.46 -12.24
N LEU A 4 9.68 -13.44 -12.09
CA LEU A 4 10.93 -13.28 -11.33
C LEU A 4 11.94 -12.38 -12.05
N GLU A 5 12.04 -12.49 -13.38
CA GLU A 5 12.87 -11.58 -14.18
C GLU A 5 12.32 -10.15 -14.11
N ASP A 6 10.99 -9.98 -14.21
CA ASP A 6 10.36 -8.66 -14.12
C ASP A 6 10.52 -8.01 -12.74
N ILE A 7 10.57 -8.81 -11.66
CA ILE A 7 10.93 -8.32 -10.32
C ILE A 7 12.41 -7.93 -10.27
N TYR A 8 13.32 -8.77 -10.79
CA TYR A 8 14.76 -8.52 -10.77
C TYR A 8 15.15 -7.24 -11.51
N TYR A 9 14.54 -6.98 -12.68
CA TYR A 9 14.77 -5.76 -13.44
C TYR A 9 13.93 -4.57 -12.97
N GLY A 10 13.07 -4.74 -11.96
CA GLY A 10 12.23 -3.67 -11.41
C GLY A 10 11.04 -3.27 -12.30
N ASN A 11 10.71 -4.05 -13.32
CA ASN A 11 9.51 -3.87 -14.15
C ASN A 11 8.23 -4.03 -13.31
N ILE A 12 8.30 -4.86 -12.25
CA ILE A 12 7.27 -4.94 -11.20
C ILE A 12 7.88 -4.33 -9.92
N CYS A 13 7.49 -3.10 -9.57
CA CYS A 13 7.74 -2.58 -8.21
C CYS A 13 6.47 -2.65 -7.37
N PRO A 14 6.41 -3.52 -6.34
CA PRO A 14 5.30 -3.53 -5.38
C PRO A 14 5.14 -2.20 -4.62
N CYS A 15 6.22 -1.41 -4.60
CA CYS A 15 6.26 -0.07 -4.02
C CYS A 15 5.46 0.96 -4.83
N ASN A 16 5.33 0.75 -6.15
CA ASN A 16 4.67 1.70 -7.03
C ASN A 16 3.16 1.55 -6.91
N LYS A 17 2.55 2.54 -6.28
CA LYS A 17 1.10 2.65 -6.13
C LYS A 17 0.54 3.48 -7.29
N ASP A 18 0.51 2.88 -8.49
CA ASP A 18 -0.20 3.51 -9.61
C ASP A 18 -1.70 3.48 -9.31
N THR A 19 -2.24 4.62 -8.88
CA THR A 19 -3.67 4.74 -8.66
C THR A 19 -4.35 4.94 -10.00
N LYS A 20 -5.12 3.95 -10.45
CA LYS A 20 -5.91 4.06 -11.68
C LYS A 20 -6.86 5.27 -11.57
N ARG A 21 -6.79 6.19 -12.53
CA ARG A 21 -7.68 7.35 -12.60
C ARG A 21 -9.14 6.89 -12.70
N GLY A 22 -10.01 7.52 -11.91
CA GLY A 22 -11.42 7.15 -11.77
C GLY A 22 -11.68 5.93 -10.88
N SER A 23 -10.65 5.37 -10.23
CA SER A 23 -10.87 4.36 -9.20
C SER A 23 -11.44 4.99 -7.93
N ARG A 24 -12.10 4.16 -7.09
CA ARG A 24 -12.52 4.57 -5.75
C ARG A 24 -11.37 5.14 -4.93
N MET A 25 -10.15 4.61 -5.10
CA MET A 25 -8.97 5.11 -4.40
C MET A 25 -8.59 6.52 -4.87
N ASP A 26 -8.63 6.78 -6.18
CA ASP A 26 -8.41 8.12 -6.76
C ASP A 26 -9.45 9.15 -6.27
N GLU A 27 -10.71 8.75 -6.13
CA GLU A 27 -11.77 9.60 -5.54
C GLU A 27 -11.50 9.93 -4.07
N ILE A 28 -11.12 8.94 -3.27
CA ILE A 28 -10.78 9.14 -1.86
C ILE A 28 -9.54 10.04 -1.72
N ILE A 29 -8.51 9.85 -2.55
CA ILE A 29 -7.32 10.72 -2.58
C ILE A 29 -7.72 12.17 -2.89
N ARG A 30 -8.58 12.38 -3.90
CA ARG A 30 -9.10 13.73 -4.22
C ARG A 30 -9.84 14.36 -3.04
N LEU A 31 -10.66 13.59 -2.32
CA LEU A 31 -11.37 14.07 -1.13
C LEU A 31 -10.41 14.43 0.00
N ILE A 32 -9.38 13.61 0.25
CA ILE A 32 -8.33 13.90 1.24
C ILE A 32 -7.65 15.23 0.88
N CYS A 33 -7.17 15.39 -0.36
CA CYS A 33 -6.50 16.62 -0.78
C CYS A 33 -7.42 17.85 -0.68
N ARG A 34 -8.71 17.71 -0.99
CA ARG A 34 -9.67 18.81 -0.85
C ARG A 34 -9.89 19.20 0.61
N ASN A 35 -10.07 18.21 1.48
CA ASN A 35 -10.27 18.44 2.91
C ASN A 35 -9.02 19.03 3.57
N GLU A 36 -7.84 18.53 3.20
CA GLU A 36 -6.56 19.07 3.65
C GLU A 36 -6.42 20.55 3.29
N LYS A 37 -6.67 20.92 2.03
CA LYS A 37 -6.65 22.33 1.59
C LYS A 37 -7.63 23.20 2.36
N CYS A 38 -8.83 22.70 2.62
CA CYS A 38 -9.83 23.43 3.40
C CYS A 38 -9.33 23.64 4.83
N LEU A 39 -8.83 22.58 5.47
CA LEU A 39 -8.32 22.62 6.83
C LEU A 39 -7.14 23.60 6.94
N ASP A 40 -6.21 23.59 5.98
CA ASP A 40 -5.02 24.46 6.00
C ASP A 40 -5.36 25.97 5.97
N THR A 41 -6.53 26.36 5.46
CA THR A 41 -7.01 27.76 5.54
C THR A 41 -7.50 28.17 6.94
N THR A 42 -7.82 27.20 7.79
CA THR A 42 -8.40 27.42 9.13
C THR A 42 -7.39 27.28 10.26
N LEU A 43 -6.24 26.63 10.01
CA LEU A 43 -5.23 26.36 11.02
C LEU A 43 -4.33 27.58 11.27
N ASP A 44 -4.11 27.90 12.54
CA ASP A 44 -3.06 28.80 12.98
C ASP A 44 -1.65 28.17 12.82
N ALA A 45 -0.60 28.96 13.06
CA ALA A 45 0.79 28.51 12.86
C ALA A 45 1.19 27.31 13.72
N LYS A 46 0.74 27.24 14.98
CA LYS A 46 1.08 26.13 15.89
C LYS A 46 0.30 24.87 15.53
N GLN A 47 -0.97 25.04 15.19
CA GLN A 47 -1.83 23.96 14.72
C GLN A 47 -1.31 23.36 13.41
N ARG A 48 -0.84 24.20 12.49
CA ARG A 48 -0.23 23.79 11.22
C ARG A 48 1.02 22.94 11.43
N ASP A 49 1.95 23.37 12.28
CA ASP A 49 3.15 22.59 12.63
C ASP A 49 2.79 21.21 13.22
N THR A 50 1.79 21.17 14.11
CA THR A 50 1.32 19.91 14.69
C THR A 50 0.67 19.01 13.64
N PHE A 51 -0.12 19.59 12.73
CA PHE A 51 -0.79 18.87 11.65
C PHE A 51 0.19 18.32 10.61
N GLU A 52 1.26 19.05 10.30
CA GLU A 52 2.32 18.60 9.41
C GLU A 52 3.06 17.38 9.96
N LYS A 53 3.47 17.42 11.24
CA LYS A 53 4.05 16.26 11.94
C LYS A 53 3.10 15.07 11.97
N PHE A 54 1.80 15.32 12.18
CA PHE A 54 0.79 14.26 12.12
C PHE A 54 0.74 13.60 10.72
N LYS A 55 0.78 14.40 9.63
CA LYS A 55 0.83 13.86 8.26
C LYS A 55 2.08 13.02 8.02
N GLU A 56 3.24 13.48 8.49
CA GLU A 56 4.50 12.72 8.38
C GLU A 56 4.38 11.35 9.07
N CYS A 57 3.91 11.32 10.32
CA CYS A 57 3.65 10.07 11.04
C CYS A 57 2.64 9.17 10.30
N GLN A 58 1.61 9.76 9.69
CA GLN A 58 0.59 9.00 8.98
C GLN A 58 1.13 8.38 7.67
N ILE A 59 2.03 9.07 6.97
CA ILE A 59 2.74 8.56 5.79
C ILE A 59 3.63 7.39 6.22
N GLU A 60 4.44 7.55 7.25
CA GLU A 60 5.33 6.50 7.76
C GLU A 60 4.53 5.25 8.20
N LEU A 61 3.43 5.45 8.92
CA LEU A 61 2.53 4.36 9.31
C LEU A 61 1.92 3.65 8.09
N SER A 62 1.54 4.39 7.04
CA SER A 62 1.01 3.81 5.81
C SER A 62 2.06 2.95 5.11
N ASP A 63 3.31 3.39 5.07
CA ASP A 63 4.42 2.65 4.47
C ASP A 63 4.81 1.42 5.28
N LEU A 64 4.82 1.50 6.61
CA LEU A 64 4.99 0.35 7.50
C LEU A 64 3.90 -0.69 7.28
N THR A 65 2.64 -0.25 7.27
CA THR A 65 1.47 -1.12 7.10
C THR A 65 1.45 -1.76 5.72
N ALA A 66 1.79 -1.01 4.67
CA ALA A 66 1.86 -1.55 3.31
C ALA A 66 2.94 -2.63 3.17
N ARG A 67 4.12 -2.43 3.76
CA ARG A 67 5.20 -3.43 3.78
C ARG A 67 4.82 -4.68 4.57
N GLN A 68 4.17 -4.51 5.72
CA GLN A 68 3.69 -5.64 6.52
C GLN A 68 2.64 -6.44 5.77
N ALA A 69 1.61 -5.78 5.21
CA ALA A 69 0.56 -6.44 4.43
C ALA A 69 1.11 -7.18 3.21
N PHE A 70 2.13 -6.61 2.54
CA PHE A 70 2.83 -7.29 1.46
C PHE A 70 3.49 -8.58 1.95
N THR A 71 4.27 -8.52 3.03
CA THR A 71 4.95 -9.68 3.61
C THR A 71 3.96 -10.76 4.05
N ASP A 72 2.90 -10.37 4.76
CA ASP A 72 1.85 -11.27 5.22
C ASP A 72 1.13 -11.95 4.05
N GLY A 73 0.89 -11.20 2.96
CA GLY A 73 0.30 -11.74 1.73
C GLY A 73 1.17 -12.81 1.08
N PHE A 74 2.49 -12.62 1.03
CA PHE A 74 3.42 -13.63 0.49
C PHE A 74 3.51 -14.88 1.37
N ILE A 75 3.53 -14.71 2.69
CA ILE A 75 3.49 -15.83 3.63
C ILE A 75 2.20 -16.64 3.43
N LEU A 76 1.06 -15.96 3.32
CA LEU A 76 -0.23 -16.60 3.08
C LEU A 76 -0.24 -17.34 1.74
N ALA A 77 0.21 -16.70 0.65
CA ALA A 77 0.28 -17.33 -0.66
C ALA A 77 1.15 -18.59 -0.65
N THR A 78 2.30 -18.55 0.03
CA THR A 78 3.20 -19.70 0.17
C THR A 78 2.54 -20.84 0.94
N ARG A 79 1.85 -20.55 2.06
CA ARG A 79 1.13 -21.57 2.83
C ARG A 79 0.06 -22.25 2.00
N ILE A 80 -0.75 -21.48 1.28
CA ILE A 80 -1.78 -22.02 0.37
C ILE A 80 -1.15 -22.93 -0.69
N MET A 81 -0.03 -22.51 -1.30
CA MET A 81 0.67 -23.33 -2.29
C MET A 81 1.14 -24.67 -1.71
N VAL A 82 1.76 -24.66 -0.53
CA VAL A 82 2.23 -25.87 0.16
C VAL A 82 1.06 -26.81 0.46
N GLU A 83 -0.01 -26.31 1.05
CA GLU A 83 -1.20 -27.12 1.38
C GLU A 83 -1.83 -27.76 0.12
N VAL A 84 -1.92 -27.02 -0.98
CA VAL A 84 -2.44 -27.54 -2.25
C VAL A 84 -1.51 -28.62 -2.82
N MET A 85 -0.19 -28.44 -2.75
CA MET A 85 0.79 -29.43 -3.21
C MET A 85 0.76 -30.72 -2.39
N GLU A 86 0.62 -30.63 -1.06
CA GLU A 86 0.48 -31.78 -0.18
C GLU A 86 -0.84 -32.53 -0.44
N GLY A 87 -1.93 -31.80 -0.68
CA GLY A 87 -3.23 -32.38 -1.07
C GLY A 87 -3.19 -33.12 -2.42
N MET A 88 -2.40 -32.64 -3.38
CA MET A 88 -2.19 -33.33 -4.66
C MET A 88 -1.38 -34.64 -4.53
N GLY A 89 -0.58 -34.79 -3.47
CA GLY A 89 0.21 -35.99 -3.20
C GLY A 89 -0.56 -37.18 -2.63
N THR A 90 -1.86 -37.02 -2.32
CA THR A 90 -2.71 -38.09 -1.75
C THR A 90 -3.70 -38.72 -2.73
N THR A 91 -3.66 -38.31 -4.00
CA THR A 91 -4.33 -39.04 -5.09
C THR A 91 -3.32 -39.88 -5.86
N ALA A 92 -2.89 -40.99 -5.27
CA ALA A 92 -2.16 -42.08 -5.94
C ALA A 92 -2.68 -43.42 -5.42
#